data_AF-A0A8T7CKH4-F1
#
_entry.id   AF-A0A8T7CKH4-F1
#
_cell.length_a   1.000
_cell.length_b   1.000
_cell.length_c   1.000
_cell.angle_alpha   90.00
_cell.angle_beta   90.00
_cell.angle_gamma   90.00
#
_symmetry.space_group_name_H-M   'P 1'
#
loop_
_entity.id
_entity.type
_entity.pdbx_description
1 polymer ?
#
loop_
_entity_poly.entity_id
_entity_poly.type
_entity_poly.pdbx_seq_one_letter_code
_entity_poly.pdbx_strand_id
1 'polypeptide(L)'
;DIATGRVMISSQNHGFAVDESSLPEQLVATHRSLFDNSLQGIERRDCPAFGFQGHPEASPGPQDLSPLFERFSLMMERAAAQRARAMRG
;
A
#
# COMPACT_ATOMS: atom_id res chain seq x y z
N ASP A 1 9.90 2.36 -1.97
CA ASP A 1 9.43 0.98 -2.15
C ASP A 1 10.58 0.06 -1.79
N ILE A 2 10.38 -0.81 -0.80
CA ILE A 2 11.43 -1.71 -0.29
C ILE A 2 11.74 -2.80 -1.32
N ALA A 3 10.73 -3.32 -2.02
CA ALA A 3 10.89 -4.46 -2.92
C ALA A 3 11.65 -4.08 -4.20
N THR A 4 11.40 -2.89 -4.73
CA THR A 4 11.99 -2.42 -6.00
C THR A 4 13.18 -1.49 -5.82
N GLY A 5 13.40 -0.96 -4.60
CA GLY A 5 14.36 0.10 -4.35
C GLY A 5 13.93 1.47 -4.92
N ARG A 6 12.74 1.58 -5.52
CA ARG A 6 12.26 2.84 -6.10
C ARG A 6 11.94 3.87 -5.01
N VAL A 7 12.45 5.08 -5.21
CA VAL A 7 12.09 6.25 -4.40
C VAL A 7 10.90 6.97 -5.05
N MET A 8 10.01 7.49 -4.20
CA MET A 8 8.84 8.27 -4.61
C MET A 8 8.75 9.48 -3.69
N ILE A 9 8.41 10.64 -4.25
CA ILE A 9 8.08 11.82 -3.44
C ILE A 9 6.58 11.76 -3.13
N SER A 10 6.20 12.01 -1.88
CA SER A 10 4.83 11.82 -1.39
C SER A 10 4.33 13.01 -0.59
N SER A 11 3.04 13.27 -0.63
CA SER A 11 2.37 14.14 0.36
C SER A 11 2.10 13.39 1.66
N GLN A 12 2.38 14.03 2.79
CA GLN A 12 2.29 13.45 4.15
C GLN A 12 1.59 14.43 5.08
N ASN A 13 0.61 13.96 5.86
CA ASN A 13 -0.07 14.75 6.88
C ASN A 13 -0.61 13.84 7.99
N HIS A 14 0.30 13.25 8.77
CA HIS A 14 -0.03 12.38 9.89
C HIS A 14 0.86 12.68 11.11
N GLY A 15 0.30 12.55 12.33
CA GLY A 15 1.01 12.76 13.59
C GLY A 15 1.36 11.46 14.35
N PHE A 16 0.90 10.31 13.83
CA PHE A 16 1.15 8.98 14.37
C PHE A 16 1.72 8.09 13.26
N ALA A 17 2.55 7.13 13.62
CA ALA A 17 3.08 6.13 12.70
C ALA A 17 2.92 4.73 13.30
N VAL A 18 2.75 3.73 12.44
CA VAL A 18 2.73 2.33 12.86
C VAL A 18 4.16 1.89 13.20
N ASP A 19 4.34 1.27 14.37
CA ASP A 19 5.61 0.66 14.75
C ASP A 19 5.82 -0.63 13.97
N GLU A 20 6.84 -0.66 13.13
CA GLU A 20 7.14 -1.83 12.30
C GLU A 20 7.53 -3.06 13.12
N SER A 21 8.20 -2.87 14.27
CA SER A 21 8.61 -3.98 15.12
C SER A 21 7.42 -4.70 15.76
N SER A 22 6.26 -4.05 15.76
CA SER A 22 4.99 -4.60 16.27
C SER A 22 4.15 -5.31 15.21
N LEU A 23 4.60 -5.36 13.96
CA LEU A 23 3.82 -6.00 12.90
C LEU A 23 3.66 -7.51 13.16
N PRO A 24 2.43 -8.04 13.09
CA PRO A 24 2.20 -9.48 13.14
C PRO A 24 2.69 -10.14 11.85
N GLU A 25 2.95 -11.46 11.89
CA GLU A 25 3.55 -12.21 10.78
C GLU A 25 2.77 -12.15 9.45
N GLN A 26 1.46 -11.88 9.52
CA GLN A 26 0.59 -11.76 8.34
C GLN A 26 0.78 -10.44 7.59
N LEU A 27 1.50 -9.47 8.17
CA LEU A 27 1.81 -8.18 7.57
C LEU A 27 3.27 -8.10 7.14
N VAL A 28 3.51 -7.39 6.04
CA VAL A 28 4.85 -7.01 5.57
C VAL A 28 4.96 -5.52 5.36
N ALA A 29 6.10 -4.96 5.71
CA ALA A 29 6.47 -3.61 5.33
C ALA A 29 6.67 -3.54 3.81
N THR A 30 6.10 -2.52 3.17
CA THR A 30 6.25 -2.28 1.72
C THR A 30 6.96 -0.96 1.41
N HIS A 31 6.82 0.03 2.29
CA HIS A 31 7.37 1.37 2.11
C HIS A 31 7.97 1.87 3.41
N ARG A 32 9.09 2.59 3.31
CA ARG A 32 9.73 3.33 4.41
C ARG A 32 9.97 4.76 3.97
N SER A 33 9.89 5.67 4.93
CA SER A 33 10.35 7.04 4.78
C SER A 33 11.88 7.06 4.68
N LEU A 34 12.43 7.76 3.69
CA LEU A 34 13.87 8.01 3.63
C LEU A 34 14.32 9.16 4.53
N PHE A 35 13.39 9.89 5.15
CA PHE A 35 13.73 11.00 6.06
C PHE A 35 14.06 10.51 7.46
N ASP A 36 13.32 9.52 7.96
CA ASP A 36 13.38 9.07 9.36
C ASP A 36 13.23 7.55 9.54
N ASN A 37 13.18 6.80 8.44
CA ASN A 37 13.01 5.34 8.41
C ASN A 37 11.67 4.83 8.98
N SER A 38 10.69 5.72 9.21
CA SER A 38 9.34 5.34 9.65
C SER A 38 8.61 4.48 8.62
N LEU A 39 7.71 3.61 9.08
CA LEU A 39 6.91 2.74 8.23
C LEU A 39 5.88 3.57 7.44
N GLN A 40 5.84 3.36 6.14
CA GLN A 40 4.98 4.13 5.22
C GLN A 40 3.97 3.26 4.47
N GLY A 41 4.08 1.93 4.55
CA GLY A 41 3.12 1.06 3.87
C GLY A 41 3.24 -0.38 4.33
N ILE A 42 2.11 -1.08 4.25
CA ILE A 42 1.97 -2.48 4.66
C ILE A 42 1.17 -3.28 3.63
N GLU A 43 1.37 -4.59 3.61
CA GLU A 43 0.58 -5.53 2.82
C GLU A 43 0.29 -6.80 3.61
N ARG A 44 -0.91 -7.35 3.42
CA ARG A 44 -1.32 -8.65 3.95
C ARG A 44 -0.78 -9.78 3.08
N ARG A 45 -0.21 -10.82 3.70
CA ARG A 45 0.27 -12.03 3.02
C ARG A 45 -0.85 -13.01 2.67
N ASP A 46 -1.94 -12.95 3.40
CA ASP A 46 -3.01 -13.95 3.43
C ASP A 46 -4.32 -13.48 2.79
N CYS A 47 -4.43 -12.19 2.45
CA CYS A 47 -5.59 -11.63 1.77
C CYS A 47 -5.21 -10.44 0.88
N PRO A 48 -6.02 -10.08 -0.14
CA PRO A 48 -5.74 -8.96 -1.03
C PRO A 48 -6.05 -7.63 -0.33
N ALA A 49 -5.16 -7.21 0.56
CA ALA A 49 -5.24 -5.94 1.26
C ALA A 49 -3.86 -5.30 1.44
N PHE A 50 -3.76 -4.01 1.22
CA PHE A 50 -2.57 -3.21 1.49
C PHE A 50 -2.97 -1.83 2.01
N GLY A 51 -2.03 -1.14 2.64
CA GLY A 51 -2.21 0.22 3.15
C GLY A 51 -0.97 1.06 2.91
N PHE A 52 -1.18 2.37 2.84
CA PHE A 52 -0.15 3.39 2.70
C PHE A 52 -0.42 4.52 3.70
N GLN A 53 0.63 5.05 4.32
CA GLN A 53 0.55 6.00 5.44
C GLN A 53 0.33 7.45 4.99
N GLY A 54 0.90 7.83 3.84
CA GLY A 54 0.73 9.15 3.24
C GLY A 54 -0.52 9.26 2.37
N HIS A 55 -0.52 10.27 1.49
CA HIS A 55 -1.65 10.62 0.62
C HIS A 55 -1.32 10.33 -0.85
N PRO A 56 -1.70 9.14 -1.40
CA PRO A 56 -1.45 8.79 -2.79
C PRO A 56 -2.20 9.67 -3.79
N GLU A 57 -3.33 10.23 -3.39
CA GLU A 57 -4.18 11.13 -4.19
C GLU A 57 -3.53 12.49 -4.44
N ALA A 58 -2.56 12.86 -3.58
CA ALA A 58 -1.96 14.19 -3.54
C ALA A 58 -3.02 15.32 -3.46
N SER A 59 -2.66 16.55 -3.86
CA SER A 59 -3.50 17.76 -3.80
C SER A 59 -3.47 18.55 -2.48
N PRO A 60 -2.45 19.43 -2.29
CA PRO A 60 -1.31 19.65 -3.17
C PRO A 60 -0.28 18.51 -3.07
N GLY A 61 0.54 18.33 -4.11
CA GLY A 61 1.72 17.46 -4.06
C GLY A 61 2.02 16.64 -5.31
N PRO A 62 3.09 15.82 -5.27
CA PRO A 62 3.52 14.96 -6.37
C PRO A 62 2.59 13.75 -6.55
N GLN A 63 2.50 13.26 -7.79
CA GLN A 63 1.63 12.16 -8.18
C GLN A 63 2.35 10.80 -8.29
N ASP A 64 3.58 10.70 -7.76
CA ASP A 64 4.44 9.50 -7.85
C ASP A 64 3.78 8.23 -7.30
N LEU A 65 2.80 8.39 -6.39
CA LEU A 65 2.06 7.32 -5.73
C LEU A 65 0.77 6.90 -6.43
N SER A 66 0.40 7.53 -7.55
CA SER A 66 -0.77 7.16 -8.37
C SER A 66 -0.85 5.66 -8.71
N PRO A 67 0.26 4.93 -8.95
CA PRO A 67 0.22 3.49 -9.19
C PRO A 67 -0.41 2.65 -8.07
N LEU A 68 -0.53 3.18 -6.84
CA LEU A 68 -1.25 2.51 -5.75
C LEU A 68 -2.75 2.37 -6.07
N PHE A 69 -3.36 3.36 -6.73
CA PHE A 69 -4.75 3.26 -7.18
C PHE A 69 -4.91 2.26 -8.32
N GLU A 70 -3.97 2.23 -9.28
CA GLU A 70 -3.97 1.23 -10.35
C GLU A 70 -3.91 -0.19 -9.79
N ARG A 71 -3.00 -0.41 -8.82
CA ARG A 71 -2.91 -1.68 -8.09
C ARG A 71 -4.22 -2.04 -7.41
N PHE A 72 -4.86 -1.09 -6.73
CA PHE A 72 -6.15 -1.32 -6.07
C PHE A 72 -7.25 -1.70 -7.07
N SER A 73 -7.37 -0.98 -8.19
CA SER A 73 -8.33 -1.30 -9.25
C SER A 73 -8.14 -2.72 -9.79
N LEU A 74 -6.90 -3.12 -10.09
CA LEU A 74 -6.58 -4.48 -10.52
C LEU A 74 -6.96 -5.55 -9.48
N MET A 75 -6.82 -5.25 -8.19
CA MET A 75 -7.25 -6.16 -7.12
C MET A 75 -8.78 -6.33 -7.10
N MET A 76 -9.53 -5.25 -7.29
CA MET A 76 -11.00 -5.32 -7.38
C MET A 76 -11.46 -6.14 -8.58
N GLU A 77 -10.85 -5.94 -9.75
CA GLU A 77 -11.16 -6.69 -10.97
C GLU A 77 -10.93 -8.19 -10.77
N ARG A 78 -9.79 -8.57 -10.16
CA ARG A 78 -9.48 -9.96 -9.84
C ARG A 78 -10.50 -10.57 -8.87
N ALA A 79 -10.87 -9.82 -7.82
CA ALA A 79 -11.87 -10.28 -6.86
C ALA A 79 -13.25 -10.48 -7.53
N ALA A 80 -13.66 -9.59 -8.43
CA ALA A 80 -14.89 -9.74 -9.19
C ALA A 80 -14.86 -10.98 -10.11
N ALA A 81 -13.74 -11.21 -10.81
CA ALA A 81 -13.57 -12.39 -11.66
C ALA A 81 -13.63 -13.71 -10.85
N GLN A 82 -12.99 -13.75 -9.68
CA GLN A 82 -13.03 -14.90 -8.78
C GLN A 82 -14.45 -15.19 -8.28
N ARG A 83 -15.19 -14.15 -7.86
CA ARG A 83 -16.60 -14.28 -7.45
C ARG A 83 -17.47 -14.83 -8.59
N ALA A 84 -17.31 -14.29 -9.80
CA ALA A 84 -18.05 -14.76 -10.96
C ALA A 84 -17.75 -16.23 -11.32
N ARG A 85 -16.50 -16.70 -11.12
CA ARG A 85 -16.13 -18.10 -11.30
C ARG A 85 -16.76 -19.00 -10.23
N ALA A 86 -16.77 -18.57 -8.97
CA ALA A 86 -17.35 -19.33 -7.87
C ALA A 86 -18.89 -19.48 -8.00
N MET A 87 -19.57 -18.53 -8.63
CA MET A 87 -21.03 -18.62 -8.88
C MET A 87 -21.41 -19.53 -10.05
N ARG A 88 -20.44 -19.94 -10.89
CA ARG A 88 -20.69 -20.76 -12.09
C ARG A 88 -20.32 -22.24 -11.91
N GLY A 89 -19.79 -22.63 -10.76
CA GLY A 89 -19.47 -24.03 -10.41
C GLY A 89 -20.31 -24.49 -9.23
#